data_AF-A0A2V8UAE8-F1
#
_entry.id   AF-A0A2V8UAE8-F1
#
_cell.length_a   1.000
_cell.length_b   1.000
_cell.length_c   1.000
_cell.angle_alpha   90.00
_cell.angle_beta   90.00
_cell.angle_gamma   90.00
#
_symmetry.space_group_name_H-M   'P 1'
#
loop_
_entity.id
_entity.type
_entity.pdbx_description
1 polymer ?
#
loop_
_entity_poly.entity_id
_entity_poly.type
_entity_poly.pdbx_seq_one_letter_code
_entity_poly.pdbx_strand_id
1 'polypeptide(L)'
;MRRTTLTTGLYLTLLFLGGVAVGVFGHRLYTLISVNANVNPRNPDEFRRRYVAEMRNRLKLTDGQVARLGPILDETRKRHQELVDKHRPEFKAIHDEQVRKIRGILSEAQQAEYSRMLDDREKQRQREGRH
;
A
#
# COMPACT_ATOMS: atom_id res chain seq x y z
N MET A 1 38.04 44.97 -22.56
CA MET A 1 36.79 44.50 -21.91
C MET A 1 36.26 43.14 -22.43
N ARG A 2 37.05 42.30 -23.13
CA ARG A 2 36.56 41.02 -23.70
C ARG A 2 36.87 39.75 -22.89
N ARG A 3 37.76 39.82 -21.89
CA ARG A 3 38.13 38.66 -21.06
C ARG A 3 37.08 38.35 -19.98
N THR A 4 36.42 39.37 -19.45
CA THR A 4 35.46 39.24 -18.34
C THR A 4 34.19 38.50 -18.75
N THR A 5 33.70 38.70 -19.97
CA THR A 5 32.47 38.05 -20.48
C THR A 5 32.65 36.55 -20.70
N LEU A 6 33.84 36.11 -21.14
CA LEU A 6 34.19 34.69 -21.28
C LEU A 6 34.25 33.98 -19.93
N THR A 7 34.88 34.61 -18.93
CA THR A 7 34.94 34.04 -17.58
C THR A 7 33.56 33.98 -16.93
N THR A 8 32.72 35.01 -17.11
CA THR A 8 31.33 34.99 -16.64
C THR A 8 30.51 33.89 -17.33
N GLY A 9 30.67 33.69 -18.63
CA GLY A 9 30.02 32.59 -19.35
C GLY A 9 30.42 31.20 -18.83
N LEU A 10 31.70 31.04 -18.45
CA LEU A 10 32.21 29.79 -17.87
C LEU A 10 31.57 29.51 -16.50
N TYR A 11 31.47 30.53 -15.63
CA TYR A 11 30.84 30.38 -14.32
C TYR A 11 29.34 30.07 -14.42
N LEU A 12 28.63 30.71 -15.35
CA LEU A 12 27.21 30.42 -15.58
C LEU A 12 27.00 28.98 -16.07
N THR A 13 27.88 28.49 -16.95
CA THR A 13 27.84 27.10 -17.44
C THR A 13 28.10 26.11 -16.30
N LEU A 14 29.06 26.40 -15.42
CA LEU A 14 29.35 25.56 -14.25
C LEU A 14 28.19 25.51 -13.25
N LEU A 15 27.53 26.65 -12.98
CA LEU A 15 26.34 26.69 -12.12
C LEU A 15 25.18 25.91 -12.72
N PHE A 16 24.98 25.99 -14.04
CA PHE A 16 23.96 25.23 -14.75
C PHE A 16 24.22 23.71 -14.66
N LEU A 17 25.47 23.28 -14.90
CA LEU A 17 25.86 21.88 -14.78
C LEU A 17 25.71 21.35 -13.34
N GLY A 18 26.06 22.17 -12.34
CA GLY A 18 25.83 21.85 -10.93
C GLY A 18 24.34 21.66 -10.61
N GLY A 19 23.49 22.55 -11.11
CA GLY A 19 22.03 22.43 -10.97
C GLY A 19 21.46 21.17 -11.63
N VAL A 20 21.93 20.81 -12.82
CA VAL A 20 21.53 19.58 -13.52
C VAL A 20 21.95 18.34 -12.73
N ALA A 21 23.18 18.30 -12.21
CA ALA A 21 23.66 17.18 -11.40
C ALA A 21 22.81 16.99 -10.13
N VAL A 22 22.51 18.08 -9.41
CA VAL A 22 21.65 18.06 -8.22
C VAL A 22 20.21 17.68 -8.59
N GLY A 23 19.68 18.15 -9.71
CA GLY A 23 18.34 17.78 -10.19
C GLY A 23 18.23 16.29 -10.55
N VAL A 24 19.22 15.73 -11.25
CA VAL A 24 19.27 14.29 -11.57
C VAL A 24 19.44 13.46 -10.30
N PHE A 25 20.28 13.89 -9.36
CA PHE A 25 20.50 13.18 -8.10
C PHE A 25 19.27 13.24 -7.18
N GLY A 26 18.60 14.40 -7.11
CA GLY A 26 17.34 14.59 -6.39
C GLY A 26 16.22 13.74 -6.99
N HIS A 27 16.09 13.68 -8.31
CA HIS A 27 15.12 12.81 -8.99
C HIS A 27 15.41 11.32 -8.76
N ARG A 28 16.69 10.91 -8.74
CA ARG A 28 17.11 9.54 -8.38
C ARG A 28 16.78 9.22 -6.92
N LEU A 29 17.02 10.12 -5.98
CA LEU A 29 16.65 9.90 -4.57
C LEU A 29 15.13 9.85 -4.37
N TYR A 30 14.38 10.74 -5.03
CA TYR A 30 12.92 10.80 -4.90
C TYR A 30 12.23 9.56 -5.48
N THR A 31 12.76 9.00 -6.57
CA THR A 31 12.27 7.73 -7.13
C THR A 31 12.64 6.53 -6.26
N LEU A 32 13.81 6.52 -5.59
CA LEU A 32 14.19 5.47 -4.62
C LEU A 32 13.41 5.55 -3.30
N ILE A 33 13.01 6.75 -2.87
CA ILE A 33 12.18 7.01 -1.67
C ILE A 33 10.68 7.03 -2.04
N SER A 34 10.31 6.59 -3.25
CA SER A 34 8.92 6.20 -3.49
C SER A 34 8.63 4.98 -2.63
N VAL A 35 8.03 5.23 -1.46
CA VAL A 35 7.47 4.21 -0.59
C VAL A 35 6.67 3.28 -1.49
N ASN A 36 7.15 2.04 -1.58
CA ASN A 36 6.59 1.03 -2.46
C ASN A 36 5.16 0.70 -1.98
N ALA A 37 4.18 1.51 -2.40
CA ALA A 37 2.76 1.28 -2.16
C ALA A 37 2.25 0.03 -2.88
N ASN A 38 3.12 -0.66 -3.62
CA ASN A 38 2.88 -1.93 -4.31
C ASN A 38 3.44 -3.15 -3.57
N VAL A 39 3.85 -3.02 -2.30
CA VAL A 39 4.01 -4.22 -1.45
C VAL A 39 2.62 -4.69 -1.05
N ASN A 40 1.86 -5.23 -2.00
CA ASN A 40 0.86 -6.21 -1.68
C ASN A 40 1.63 -7.35 -0.98
N PRO A 41 1.43 -7.63 0.32
CA PRO A 41 2.04 -8.79 0.92
C PRO A 41 1.29 -10.01 0.38
N ARG A 42 1.56 -10.35 -0.89
CA ARG A 42 1.01 -11.51 -1.61
C ARG A 42 1.29 -12.83 -0.88
N ASN A 43 2.17 -12.81 0.12
CA ASN A 43 2.42 -13.93 1.01
C ASN A 43 2.39 -13.47 2.49
N PRO A 44 1.38 -13.90 3.28
CA PRO A 44 1.29 -13.60 4.71
C PRO A 44 2.53 -14.01 5.51
N ASP A 45 3.20 -15.09 5.10
CA ASP A 45 4.41 -15.57 5.77
C ASP A 45 5.63 -14.71 5.43
N GLU A 46 5.68 -14.16 4.21
CA GLU A 46 6.73 -13.20 3.83
C GLU A 46 6.57 -11.89 4.60
N PHE A 47 5.34 -11.39 4.74
CA PHE A 47 5.05 -10.23 5.57
C PHE A 47 5.48 -10.47 7.03
N ARG A 48 5.11 -11.62 7.60
CA ARG A 48 5.51 -12.00 8.96
C ARG A 48 7.04 -12.01 9.10
N ARG A 49 7.76 -12.62 8.15
CA ARG A 49 9.23 -12.66 8.16
C ARG A 49 9.85 -11.26 8.10
N ARG A 50 9.36 -10.39 7.22
CA ARG A 50 9.84 -9.00 7.09
C ARG A 50 9.59 -8.21 8.38
N TYR A 51 8.40 -8.33 8.96
CA TYR A 51 8.02 -7.65 10.20
C TYR A 51 8.90 -8.10 11.38
N VAL A 52 9.11 -9.42 11.54
CA VAL A 52 9.99 -9.97 12.59
C VAL A 52 11.44 -9.53 12.38
N ALA A 53 11.93 -9.53 11.14
CA ALA A 53 13.29 -9.07 10.82
C ALA A 53 13.47 -7.58 11.13
N GLU A 54 12.48 -6.75 10.81
CA GLU A 54 12.48 -5.33 11.14
C GLU A 54 12.51 -5.12 12.66
N MET A 55 11.64 -5.81 13.41
CA MET A 55 11.62 -5.73 14.87
C MET A 55 12.95 -6.17 15.49
N ARG A 56 13.53 -7.27 15.02
CA ARG A 56 14.84 -7.73 15.46
C ARG A 56 15.92 -6.67 15.22
N ASN A 57 15.95 -6.07 14.03
CA ASN A 57 16.98 -5.11 13.64
C ASN A 57 16.87 -3.77 14.36
N ARG A 58 15.65 -3.26 14.54
CA ARG A 58 15.38 -1.95 15.16
C ARG A 58 15.42 -2.01 16.68
N LEU A 59 14.85 -3.06 17.27
CA LEU A 59 14.73 -3.21 18.72
C LEU A 59 15.86 -4.07 19.33
N LYS A 60 16.77 -4.58 18.49
CA LYS A 60 17.90 -5.43 18.90
C LYS A 60 17.45 -6.65 19.71
N LEU A 61 16.37 -7.30 19.26
CA LEU A 61 15.79 -8.44 19.96
C LEU A 61 16.78 -9.62 20.01
N THR A 62 16.83 -10.30 21.15
CA THR A 62 17.56 -11.56 21.32
C THR A 62 16.82 -12.71 20.63
N ASP A 63 17.50 -13.82 20.36
CA ASP A 63 16.87 -15.00 19.75
C ASP A 63 15.72 -15.55 20.61
N GLY A 64 15.85 -15.51 21.94
CA GLY A 64 14.79 -15.89 22.86
C GLY A 64 13.56 -14.96 22.79
N GLN A 65 13.75 -13.67 22.53
CA GLN A 65 12.64 -12.72 22.33
C GLN A 65 11.97 -12.91 20.97
N VAL A 66 12.75 -13.15 19.92
CA VAL A 66 12.23 -13.46 18.57
C VAL A 66 11.41 -14.76 18.59
N ALA A 67 11.86 -15.78 19.32
CA ALA A 67 11.13 -17.04 19.48
C ALA A 67 9.76 -16.86 20.15
N ARG A 68 9.64 -15.90 21.09
CA ARG A 68 8.36 -15.57 21.74
C ARG A 68 7.44 -14.70 20.88
N LEU A 69 8.00 -13.95 19.92
CA LEU A 69 7.24 -13.07 19.04
C LEU A 69 6.32 -13.84 18.09
N GLY A 70 6.76 -14.97 17.56
CA GLY A 70 5.96 -15.82 16.65
C GLY A 70 4.59 -16.20 17.23
N PRO A 71 4.53 -16.87 18.40
CA PRO A 71 3.28 -17.22 19.07
C PRO A 71 2.34 -16.04 19.33
N ILE A 72 2.88 -14.86 19.73
CA ILE A 72 2.09 -13.65 19.97
C ILE A 72 1.40 -13.18 18.68
N LEU A 73 2.12 -13.20 17.56
CA LEU A 73 1.58 -12.81 16.26
C LEU A 73 0.51 -13.79 15.78
N ASP A 74 0.70 -15.08 16.00
CA ASP A 74 -0.27 -16.11 15.61
C ASP A 74 -1.55 -16.04 16.46
N GLU A 75 -1.42 -15.84 17.77
CA GLU A 75 -2.56 -15.60 18.66
C GLU A 75 -3.34 -14.35 18.24
N THR A 76 -2.65 -13.26 17.93
CA THR A 76 -3.27 -12.02 17.46
C THR A 76 -4.02 -12.22 16.14
N ARG A 77 -3.41 -12.94 15.19
CA ARG A 77 -4.05 -13.29 13.91
C ARG A 77 -5.32 -14.10 14.13
N LYS A 78 -5.29 -15.10 15.02
CA LYS A 78 -6.44 -15.93 15.33
C LYS A 78 -7.58 -15.11 15.94
N ARG A 79 -7.29 -14.27 16.94
CA ARG A 79 -8.29 -13.38 17.56
C ARG A 79 -8.91 -12.42 16.55
N HIS A 80 -8.10 -11.86 15.65
CA HIS A 80 -8.61 -10.99 14.59
C HIS A 80 -9.55 -11.76 13.66
N GLN A 81 -9.18 -12.97 13.24
CA GLN A 81 -10.02 -13.79 12.37
C GLN A 81 -11.35 -14.16 13.06
N GLU A 82 -11.31 -14.57 14.33
CA GLU A 82 -12.50 -14.86 15.13
C GLU A 82 -13.44 -13.64 15.22
N LEU A 83 -12.88 -12.44 15.44
CA LEU A 83 -13.66 -11.21 15.47
C LEU A 83 -14.30 -10.91 14.12
N VAL A 84 -13.53 -11.01 13.03
CA VAL A 84 -14.04 -10.79 11.67
C VAL A 84 -15.15 -11.79 11.34
N ASP A 85 -14.96 -13.07 11.64
CA ASP A 85 -15.94 -14.11 11.35
C ASP A 85 -17.22 -13.92 12.17
N LYS A 86 -17.09 -13.51 13.44
CA LYS A 86 -18.23 -13.19 14.32
C LYS A 86 -19.06 -12.02 13.80
N HIS A 87 -18.42 -10.96 13.32
CA HIS A 87 -19.10 -9.74 12.88
C HIS A 87 -19.39 -9.71 11.37
N ARG A 88 -18.91 -10.68 10.59
CA ARG A 88 -19.21 -10.84 9.16
C ARG A 88 -20.70 -10.72 8.82
N PRO A 89 -21.66 -11.34 9.55
CA PRO A 89 -23.08 -11.18 9.25
C PRO A 89 -23.58 -9.74 9.45
N GLU A 90 -23.08 -9.02 10.46
CA GLU A 90 -23.45 -7.63 10.73
C GLU A 90 -22.95 -6.71 9.60
N PHE A 91 -21.69 -6.88 9.18
CA PHE A 91 -21.16 -6.16 8.01
C PHE A 91 -21.95 -6.45 6.75
N LYS A 92 -22.35 -7.70 6.53
CA LYS A 92 -23.19 -8.08 5.38
C LYS A 92 -24.55 -7.39 5.45
N ALA A 93 -25.18 -7.35 6.62
CA ALA A 93 -26.48 -6.69 6.80
C ALA A 93 -26.41 -5.19 6.48
N ILE A 94 -25.37 -4.51 6.95
CA ILE A 94 -25.11 -3.08 6.65
C ILE A 94 -24.94 -2.88 5.14
N HIS A 95 -24.15 -3.74 4.48
CA HIS A 95 -23.94 -3.67 3.05
C HIS A 95 -25.24 -3.91 2.25
N ASP A 96 -26.02 -4.93 2.62
CA ASP A 96 -27.29 -5.25 1.99
C ASP A 96 -28.29 -4.09 2.15
N GLU A 97 -28.32 -3.43 3.32
CA GLU A 97 -29.15 -2.26 3.56
C GLU A 97 -28.74 -1.08 2.67
N GLN A 98 -27.45 -0.80 2.55
CA GLN A 98 -26.93 0.22 1.65
C GLN A 98 -27.34 -0.08 0.20
N VAL A 99 -27.18 -1.32 -0.25
CA VAL A 99 -27.58 -1.77 -1.60
C VAL A 99 -29.09 -1.55 -1.82
N ARG A 100 -29.94 -1.88 -0.83
CA ARG A 100 -31.39 -1.62 -0.91
C ARG A 100 -31.70 -0.13 -1.05
N LYS A 101 -31.08 0.73 -0.23
CA LYS A 101 -31.28 2.18 -0.29
C LYS A 101 -30.85 2.76 -1.65
N ILE A 102 -29.72 2.31 -2.18
CA ILE A 102 -29.25 2.72 -3.51
C ILE A 102 -30.22 2.26 -4.58
N ARG A 103 -30.67 1.00 -4.57
CA ARG A 103 -31.66 0.52 -5.55
C ARG A 103 -32.96 1.33 -5.53
N GLY A 104 -33.40 1.79 -4.36
CA GLY A 104 -34.61 2.60 -4.20
C GLY A 104 -34.58 3.97 -4.89
N ILE A 105 -33.40 4.51 -5.22
CA ILE A 105 -33.26 5.79 -5.94
C ILE A 105 -32.94 5.63 -7.43
N LEU A 106 -32.80 4.40 -7.92
CA LEU A 106 -32.41 4.10 -9.30
C LEU A 106 -33.63 3.73 -10.15
N SER A 107 -33.60 4.12 -11.43
CA SER A 107 -34.57 3.64 -12.43
C SER A 107 -34.36 2.16 -12.75
N GLU A 108 -35.35 1.49 -13.36
CA GLU A 108 -35.25 0.07 -13.71
C GLU A 108 -34.03 -0.25 -14.59
N ALA A 109 -33.75 0.59 -15.59
CA ALA A 109 -32.57 0.45 -16.44
C ALA A 109 -31.25 0.58 -15.65
N GLN A 110 -31.20 1.51 -14.68
CA GLN A 110 -30.03 1.70 -13.81
C GLN A 110 -29.87 0.56 -12.80
N GLN A 111 -30.95 -0.04 -12.31
CA GLN A 111 -30.89 -1.18 -11.39
C GLN A 111 -30.29 -2.43 -12.04
N ALA A 112 -30.57 -2.66 -13.32
CA ALA A 112 -29.96 -3.74 -14.09
C ALA A 112 -28.43 -3.57 -14.18
N GLU A 113 -27.96 -2.37 -14.50
CA GLU A 113 -26.52 -2.07 -14.57
C GLU A 113 -25.86 -2.10 -13.19
N TYR A 114 -26.51 -1.56 -12.16
CA TYR A 114 -26.02 -1.60 -10.79
C TYR A 114 -25.83 -3.05 -10.29
N SER A 115 -26.73 -3.96 -10.67
CA SER A 115 -26.61 -5.37 -10.32
C SER A 115 -25.40 -6.05 -10.99
N ARG A 116 -25.14 -5.75 -12.27
CA ARG A 116 -23.91 -6.21 -12.95
C ARG A 116 -22.65 -5.70 -12.25
N MET A 117 -22.64 -4.43 -11.87
CA MET A 117 -21.51 -3.84 -11.15
C MET A 117 -21.24 -4.52 -9.79
N LEU A 118 -22.30 -4.95 -9.08
CA LEU A 118 -22.14 -5.71 -7.83
C LEU A 118 -21.55 -7.11 -8.08
N ASP A 119 -22.04 -7.80 -9.11
CA ASP A 119 -21.56 -9.14 -9.48
C ASP A 119 -20.09 -9.12 -9.92
N ASP A 120 -19.69 -8.12 -10.69
CA ASP A 120 -18.30 -7.97 -11.14
C ASP A 120 -17.35 -7.71 -9.98
N ARG A 121 -17.77 -6.88 -9.01
CA ARG A 121 -17.01 -6.67 -7.76
C ARG A 121 -16.90 -7.95 -6.94
N GLU A 122 -17.95 -8.76 -6.87
CA GLU A 122 -17.92 -10.05 -6.18
C GLU A 122 -16.98 -11.04 -6.87
N LYS A 123 -17.03 -11.15 -8.20
CA LYS A 123 -16.09 -11.96 -8.98
C LYS A 123 -14.65 -11.50 -8.78
N GLN A 124 -14.41 -10.19 -8.72
CA GLN A 124 -13.08 -9.65 -8.44
C GLN A 124 -12.60 -10.05 -7.04
N ARG A 125 -13.44 -9.89 -6.01
CA ARG A 125 -13.11 -10.34 -4.63
C ARG A 125 -12.82 -11.83 -4.56
N GLN A 126 -13.59 -12.66 -5.27
CA GLN A 126 -13.36 -14.10 -5.30
C GLN A 126 -12.05 -14.47 -5.99
N ARG A 127 -11.65 -13.73 -7.04
CA ARG A 127 -10.35 -13.90 -7.70
C ARG A 127 -9.20 -13.48 -6.78
N GLU A 128 -9.36 -12.39 -6.04
CA GLU A 128 -8.37 -11.91 -5.07
C GLU A 128 -8.29 -12.79 -3.81
N GLY A 129 -9.39 -13.43 -3.39
CA GLY A 129 -9.47 -14.29 -2.20
C GLY A 129 -9.21 -15.79 -2.44
N ARG A 130 -9.17 -16.26 -3.70
CA ARG A 130 -8.82 -17.66 -4.06
C ARG A 130 -7.33 -17.87 -4.38
N HIS A 131 -6.50 -16.84 -4.31
CA HIS A 131 -5.06 -16.88 -4.57
C HIS A 131 -4.25 -16.50 -3.33
#